data_AF-A0A931Z822-F1
#
_entry.id   AF-A0A931Z822-F1
#
_cell.length_a   1.000
_cell.length_b   1.000
_cell.length_c   1.000
_cell.angle_alpha   90.00
_cell.angle_beta   90.00
_cell.angle_gamma   90.00
#
_symmetry.space_group_name_H-M   'P 1'
#
loop_
_entity.id
_entity.type
_entity.pdbx_description
1 polymer ?
#
loop_
_entity_poly.entity_id
_entity_poly.type
_entity_poly.pdbx_seq_one_letter_code
_entity_poly.pdbx_strand_id
1 'polypeptide(L)'
;MNFSQLLLHREALLREARLANLAFAYSRLSDFAERVARAGLHGPVTLHGADPQADRFWPALVAHRGNQSVIDEHFLDEDMLELDELLMFLEDEGWDVDFTFDLETMPQRYLPALRSELEKAGIAPPPASAPSTDSAHGASSNEPRRSGE
;
A
#
# COMPACT_ATOMS: atom_id res chain seq x y z
N MET A 1 31.38 -24.18 13.42
CA MET A 1 30.23 -23.27 13.55
C MET A 1 29.36 -23.77 14.68
N ASN A 2 29.01 -22.90 15.64
CA ASN A 2 28.30 -23.29 16.85
C ASN A 2 26.80 -22.96 16.70
N PHE A 3 25.91 -23.87 17.12
CA PHE A 3 24.45 -23.73 17.07
C PHE A 3 23.96 -22.41 17.71
N SER A 4 24.60 -21.95 18.78
CA SER A 4 24.27 -20.66 19.41
C SER A 4 24.53 -19.45 18.50
N GLN A 5 25.54 -19.52 17.63
CA GLN A 5 25.81 -18.46 16.64
C GLN A 5 24.75 -18.44 15.55
N LEU A 6 24.23 -19.60 15.15
CA LEU A 6 23.14 -19.70 14.18
C LEU A 6 21.83 -19.13 14.72
N LEU A 7 21.52 -19.38 16.00
CA LEU A 7 20.34 -18.81 16.66
C LEU A 7 20.41 -17.28 16.77
N LEU A 8 21.55 -16.75 17.19
CA LEU A 8 21.75 -15.29 17.26
C LEU A 8 21.63 -14.63 15.87
N HIS A 9 22.16 -15.27 14.84
CA HIS A 9 22.05 -14.75 13.47
C HIS A 9 20.60 -14.76 12.98
N ARG A 10 19.82 -15.81 13.31
CA ARG A 10 18.40 -15.88 13.00
C ARG A 10 17.61 -14.72 13.64
N GLU A 11 17.84 -14.44 14.91
CA GLU A 11 17.14 -13.35 15.61
C GLU A 11 17.48 -11.99 15.02
N ALA A 12 18.74 -11.76 14.64
CA ALA A 12 19.17 -10.54 13.97
C ALA A 12 18.46 -10.37 12.61
N LEU A 13 18.43 -11.43 11.79
CA LEU A 13 17.76 -11.41 10.49
C LEU A 13 16.25 -11.16 10.60
N LEU A 14 15.57 -11.77 11.56
CA LEU A 14 14.14 -11.54 11.79
C LEU A 14 13.86 -10.09 12.21
N ARG A 15 14.74 -9.51 13.03
CA ARG A 15 14.62 -8.11 13.44
C ARG A 15 14.83 -7.16 12.26
N GLU A 16 15.86 -7.40 11.45
CA GLU A 16 16.13 -6.60 10.24
C GLU A 16 14.97 -6.67 9.24
N ALA A 17 14.45 -7.88 8.99
CA ALA A 17 13.28 -8.07 8.13
C ALA A 17 12.04 -7.32 8.65
N ARG A 18 11.77 -7.38 9.96
CA ARG A 18 10.66 -6.64 10.57
C ARG A 18 10.83 -5.12 10.40
N LEU A 19 12.03 -4.60 10.60
CA LEU A 19 12.31 -3.17 10.42
C LEU A 19 12.18 -2.74 8.96
N ALA A 20 12.61 -3.56 8.01
CA ALA A 20 12.41 -3.32 6.59
C ALA A 20 10.92 -3.26 6.23
N ASN A 21 10.12 -4.20 6.74
CA ASN A 21 8.67 -4.20 6.52
C ASN A 21 7.98 -2.97 7.16
N LEU A 22 8.41 -2.54 8.35
CA LEU A 22 7.91 -1.31 8.97
C LEU A 22 8.24 -0.06 8.14
N ALA A 23 9.47 0.03 7.62
CA ALA A 23 9.87 1.14 6.76
C ALA A 23 9.08 1.17 5.44
N PHE A 24 8.87 -0.01 4.84
CA PHE A 24 8.04 -0.17 3.66
C PHE A 24 6.59 0.25 3.93
N ALA A 25 5.99 -0.28 5.00
CA ALA A 25 4.62 0.07 5.38
C ALA A 25 4.46 1.58 5.63
N TYR A 26 5.42 2.20 6.33
CA TYR A 26 5.42 3.65 6.55
C TYR A 26 5.45 4.44 5.23
N SER A 27 6.33 4.05 4.30
CA SER A 27 6.45 4.71 3.00
C SER A 27 5.15 4.59 2.19
N ARG A 28 4.65 3.36 2.02
CA ARG A 28 3.44 3.10 1.23
C ARG A 28 2.21 3.77 1.79
N LEU A 29 2.05 3.74 3.11
CA LEU A 29 0.91 4.40 3.75
C LEU A 29 1.00 5.93 3.68
N SER A 30 2.22 6.48 3.70
CA SER A 30 2.41 7.92 3.47
C SER A 30 2.04 8.30 2.04
N ASP A 31 2.48 7.53 1.05
CA ASP A 31 2.16 7.76 -0.37
C ASP A 31 0.64 7.64 -0.62
N PHE A 32 -0.01 6.65 0.00
CA PHE A 32 -1.46 6.50 0.00
C PHE A 32 -2.15 7.73 0.58
N ALA A 33 -1.71 8.20 1.76
CA ALA A 33 -2.27 9.37 2.43
C ALA A 33 -2.16 10.64 1.57
N GLU A 34 -1.01 10.85 0.93
CA GLU A 34 -0.80 11.98 0.02
C GLU A 34 -1.68 11.88 -1.22
N ARG A 35 -1.86 10.68 -1.78
CA ARG A 35 -2.74 10.46 -2.93
C ARG A 35 -4.19 10.78 -2.57
N VAL A 36 -4.68 10.28 -1.44
CA VAL A 36 -6.02 10.59 -0.90
C VAL A 36 -6.21 12.10 -0.72
N ALA A 37 -5.26 12.76 -0.05
CA ALA A 37 -5.34 14.19 0.22
C ALA A 37 -5.32 15.04 -1.05
N ARG A 38 -4.44 14.71 -2.02
CA ARG A 38 -4.31 15.42 -3.29
C ARG A 38 -5.55 15.27 -4.18
N ALA A 39 -6.16 14.08 -4.17
CA ALA A 39 -7.39 13.81 -4.91
C ALA A 39 -8.66 14.31 -4.18
N GLY A 40 -8.54 14.77 -2.94
CA GLY A 40 -9.68 15.22 -2.13
C GLY A 40 -10.65 14.10 -1.79
N LEU A 41 -10.18 12.85 -1.75
CA LEU A 41 -11.00 11.69 -1.45
C LEU A 41 -11.32 11.66 0.05
N HIS A 42 -12.56 11.33 0.38
CA HIS A 42 -13.05 11.35 1.75
C HIS A 42 -14.24 10.40 1.93
N GLY A 43 -14.42 9.97 3.17
CA GLY A 43 -15.53 9.18 3.63
C GLY A 43 -15.27 7.68 3.70
N PRO A 44 -16.31 6.94 4.10
CA PRO A 44 -16.18 5.53 4.43
C PRO A 44 -16.05 4.66 3.19
N VAL A 45 -15.06 3.78 3.23
CA VAL A 45 -14.78 2.74 2.23
C VAL A 45 -14.67 1.38 2.94
N THR A 46 -14.96 0.30 2.23
CA THR A 46 -14.59 -1.06 2.64
C THR A 46 -13.54 -1.59 1.70
N LEU A 47 -12.41 -2.02 2.25
CA LEU A 47 -11.47 -2.88 1.57
C LEU A 47 -11.94 -4.31 1.73
N HIS A 48 -12.35 -4.92 0.63
CA HIS A 48 -12.60 -6.35 0.55
C HIS A 48 -11.28 -7.03 0.18
N GLY A 49 -10.79 -7.91 1.03
CA GLY A 49 -9.65 -8.79 0.78
C GLY A 49 -10.02 -9.91 -0.19
N ALA A 50 -8.99 -10.59 -0.70
CA ALA A 50 -9.19 -11.76 -1.54
C ALA A 50 -9.80 -12.91 -0.70
N ASP A 51 -10.95 -13.44 -1.15
CA ASP A 51 -11.64 -14.58 -0.57
C ASP A 51 -12.06 -15.56 -1.67
N PRO A 52 -11.30 -16.66 -1.86
CA PRO A 52 -11.65 -17.69 -2.83
C PRO A 52 -12.99 -18.38 -2.56
N GLN A 53 -13.48 -18.41 -1.31
CA GLN A 53 -14.79 -18.99 -0.99
C GLN A 53 -15.95 -18.09 -1.43
N ALA A 54 -15.71 -16.78 -1.49
CA ALA A 54 -16.66 -15.78 -1.97
C ALA A 54 -16.46 -15.43 -3.47
N ASP A 55 -15.65 -16.20 -4.21
CA ASP A 55 -15.31 -15.94 -5.62
C ASP A 55 -14.64 -14.56 -5.85
N ARG A 56 -13.92 -14.05 -4.83
CA ARG A 56 -13.16 -12.80 -4.88
C ARG A 56 -11.66 -13.11 -4.91
N PHE A 57 -11.05 -13.05 -6.09
CA PHE A 57 -9.63 -13.36 -6.25
C PHE A 57 -8.70 -12.16 -6.05
N TRP A 58 -9.25 -10.94 -6.06
CA TRP A 58 -8.50 -9.70 -5.94
C TRP A 58 -9.14 -8.79 -4.89
N PRO A 59 -8.33 -8.08 -4.10
CA PRO A 59 -8.85 -7.10 -3.18
C PRO A 59 -9.43 -5.90 -3.92
N ALA A 60 -10.47 -5.31 -3.35
CA ALA A 60 -11.18 -4.18 -3.95
C ALA A 60 -11.62 -3.18 -2.88
N LEU A 61 -11.47 -1.89 -3.18
CA LEU A 61 -11.88 -0.81 -2.28
C LEU A 61 -13.20 -0.21 -2.76
N VAL A 62 -14.25 -0.35 -1.96
CA VAL A 62 -15.61 0.05 -2.30
C VAL A 62 -16.05 1.22 -1.44
N ALA A 63 -16.44 2.33 -2.08
CA ALA A 63 -16.98 3.51 -1.43
C ALA A 63 -18.43 3.31 -0.99
N HIS A 64 -18.72 3.58 0.29
CA HIS A 64 -20.09 3.67 0.80
C HIS A 64 -20.73 5.02 0.50
N ARG A 65 -19.90 6.04 0.24
CA ARG A 65 -20.32 7.39 -0.08
C ARG A 65 -19.35 8.02 -1.07
N GLY A 66 -19.89 8.81 -2.00
CA GLY A 66 -19.09 9.48 -3.03
C GLY A 66 -19.17 8.76 -4.37
N ASN A 67 -18.15 8.94 -5.20
CA ASN A 67 -18.09 8.36 -6.55
C ASN A 67 -16.94 7.36 -6.61
N GLN A 68 -17.28 6.06 -6.65
CA GLN A 68 -16.33 4.96 -6.81
C GLN A 68 -15.36 5.20 -7.98
N SER A 69 -15.87 5.73 -9.10
CA SER A 69 -15.06 5.99 -10.30
C SER A 69 -13.87 6.92 -10.06
N VAL A 70 -13.96 7.82 -9.06
CA VAL A 70 -12.84 8.73 -8.72
C VAL A 70 -11.77 7.97 -7.92
N ILE A 71 -12.16 7.00 -7.10
CA ILE A 71 -11.21 6.12 -6.42
C ILE A 71 -10.49 5.26 -7.46
N ASP A 72 -11.24 4.65 -8.38
CA ASP A 72 -10.68 3.78 -9.44
C ASP A 72 -9.75 4.53 -10.40
N GLU A 73 -9.93 5.85 -10.59
CA GLU A 73 -9.01 6.69 -11.36
C GLU A 73 -7.66 6.89 -10.66
N HIS A 74 -7.64 6.86 -9.33
CA HIS A 74 -6.47 7.13 -8.52
C HIS A 74 -5.78 5.88 -8.00
N PHE A 75 -6.44 4.74 -7.95
CA PHE A 75 -5.91 3.51 -7.39
C PHE A 75 -6.11 2.34 -8.36
N LEU A 76 -5.02 1.64 -8.64
CA LEU A 76 -5.00 0.43 -9.44
C LEU A 76 -5.24 -0.81 -8.57
N ASP A 77 -5.53 -1.94 -9.21
CA ASP A 77 -5.69 -3.23 -8.52
C ASP A 77 -4.42 -3.59 -7.73
N GLU A 78 -3.24 -3.26 -8.25
CA GLU A 78 -1.97 -3.45 -7.54
C GLU A 78 -1.86 -2.58 -6.28
N ASP A 79 -2.38 -1.35 -6.30
CA ASP A 79 -2.42 -0.51 -5.09
C ASP A 79 -3.34 -1.14 -4.03
N MET A 80 -4.42 -1.81 -4.44
CA MET A 80 -5.36 -2.49 -3.53
C MET A 80 -4.73 -3.75 -2.93
N LEU A 81 -3.97 -4.50 -3.72
CA LEU A 81 -3.22 -5.65 -3.24
C LEU A 81 -2.14 -5.23 -2.23
N GLU A 82 -1.35 -4.21 -2.57
CA GLU A 82 -0.32 -3.69 -1.66
C GLU A 82 -0.95 -3.16 -0.36
N LEU A 83 -2.12 -2.51 -0.44
CA LEU A 83 -2.82 -2.01 0.74
C LEU A 83 -3.36 -3.15 1.62
N ASP A 84 -3.96 -4.18 1.03
CA ASP A 84 -4.48 -5.35 1.76
C ASP A 84 -3.36 -6.09 2.48
N GLU A 85 -2.24 -6.38 1.79
CA GLU A 85 -1.06 -7.00 2.41
C GLU A 85 -0.45 -6.16 3.54
N LEU A 86 -0.39 -4.84 3.34
CA LEU A 86 0.11 -3.91 4.34
C LEU A 86 -0.78 -3.92 5.58
N LEU A 87 -2.09 -3.84 5.43
CA LEU A 87 -3.01 -3.83 6.56
C LEU A 87 -3.04 -5.18 7.29
N MET A 88 -2.95 -6.29 6.55
CA MET A 88 -2.75 -7.63 7.13
C MET A 88 -1.48 -7.68 7.99
N PHE A 89 -0.38 -7.07 7.54
CA PHE A 89 0.85 -6.98 8.32
C PHE A 89 0.70 -6.11 9.59
N LEU A 90 -0.09 -5.04 9.55
CA LEU A 90 -0.24 -4.11 10.67
C LEU A 90 -1.17 -4.60 11.78
N GLU A 91 -2.20 -5.39 11.45
CA GLU A 91 -3.20 -5.83 12.42
C GLU A 91 -2.80 -7.14 13.14
N ASP A 92 -1.69 -7.80 12.74
CA ASP A 92 -1.03 -8.97 13.36
C ASP A 92 -1.92 -10.23 13.53
N GLU A 93 -3.01 -10.14 14.29
CA GLU A 93 -4.00 -11.20 14.53
C GLU A 93 -5.44 -10.72 14.29
N GLY A 94 -6.18 -11.40 13.40
CA GLY A 94 -7.62 -11.18 13.22
C GLY A 94 -7.98 -10.12 12.19
N TRP A 95 -7.17 -9.94 11.14
CA TRP A 95 -7.56 -9.18 9.96
C TRP A 95 -8.87 -9.74 9.40
N ASP A 96 -9.94 -8.97 9.52
CA ASP A 96 -11.20 -9.28 8.86
C ASP A 96 -11.00 -9.11 7.35
N VAL A 97 -11.50 -10.08 6.59
CA VAL A 97 -11.46 -10.06 5.12
C VAL A 97 -12.09 -8.76 4.58
N ASP A 98 -13.08 -8.21 5.28
CA ASP A 98 -13.71 -6.95 4.90
C ASP A 98 -13.44 -5.89 5.98
N PHE A 99 -12.63 -4.88 5.65
CA PHE A 99 -12.23 -3.84 6.59
C PHE A 99 -12.78 -2.47 6.18
N THR A 100 -13.56 -1.83 7.07
CA THR A 100 -14.20 -0.54 6.80
C THR A 100 -13.51 0.60 7.54
N PHE A 101 -13.19 1.67 6.83
CA PHE A 101 -12.50 2.84 7.37
C PHE A 101 -12.83 4.11 6.58
N ASP A 102 -12.60 5.28 7.18
CA ASP A 102 -12.64 6.56 6.45
C ASP A 102 -11.27 6.82 5.81
N LEU A 103 -11.25 7.07 4.49
CA LEU A 103 -10.02 7.27 3.70
C LEU A 103 -9.06 8.29 4.32
N GLU A 104 -9.61 9.41 4.77
CA GLU A 104 -8.87 10.55 5.28
C GLU A 104 -8.36 10.37 6.71
N THR A 105 -8.83 9.34 7.44
CA THR A 105 -8.46 9.09 8.85
C THR A 105 -7.55 7.87 9.02
N MET A 106 -7.52 6.98 8.03
CA MET A 106 -6.76 5.74 8.10
C MET A 106 -5.26 5.97 8.26
N PRO A 107 -4.60 6.89 7.54
CA PRO A 107 -3.18 7.17 7.76
C PRO A 107 -2.86 7.64 9.20
N GLN A 108 -3.76 8.40 9.82
CA GLN A 108 -3.59 8.92 11.18
C GLN A 108 -3.68 7.81 12.23
N ARG A 109 -4.35 6.70 11.93
CA ARG A 109 -4.39 5.52 12.79
C ARG A 109 -3.03 4.81 12.88
N TYR A 110 -2.31 4.69 11.76
CA TYR A 110 -1.11 3.84 11.70
C TYR A 110 0.21 4.60 11.59
N LEU A 111 0.28 5.70 10.83
CA LEU A 111 1.54 6.43 10.59
C LEU A 111 2.25 6.88 11.88
N PRO A 112 1.56 7.37 12.94
CA PRO A 112 2.24 7.75 14.18
C PRO A 112 2.91 6.57 14.87
N ALA A 113 2.25 5.40 14.90
CA ALA A 113 2.80 4.20 15.53
C ALA A 113 4.00 3.67 14.73
N LEU A 114 3.87 3.58 13.41
CA LEU A 114 4.95 3.17 12.51
C LEU A 114 6.18 4.08 12.64
N ARG A 115 5.96 5.39 12.63
CA ARG A 115 7.03 6.37 12.84
C ARG A 115 7.73 6.16 14.18
N SER A 116 6.96 5.98 15.25
CA SER A 116 7.53 5.78 16.59
C SER A 116 8.40 4.52 16.66
N GLU A 117 7.97 3.42 16.03
CA GLU A 117 8.74 2.18 16.01
C GLU A 117 10.04 2.32 15.20
N LEU A 118 10.01 3.00 14.05
CA LEU A 118 11.20 3.32 13.25
C LEU A 118 12.18 4.21 14.03
N GLU A 119 11.68 5.28 14.67
CA GLU A 119 12.51 6.19 15.45
C GLU A 119 13.15 5.49 16.67
N LYS A 120 12.42 4.60 17.36
CA LYS A 120 12.98 3.78 18.45
C LYS A 120 14.10 2.85 17.96
N ALA A 121 14.03 2.40 16.71
CA ALA A 121 15.07 1.60 16.08
C ALA A 121 16.26 2.44 15.55
N GLY A 122 16.21 3.78 15.72
CA GLY A 122 17.24 4.69 15.20
C GLY A 122 17.16 4.90 13.69
N ILE A 123 16.03 4.53 13.06
CA ILE A 123 15.79 4.69 11.63
C ILE A 123 15.01 5.98 11.42
N ALA A 124 15.59 6.92 10.67
CA ALA A 124 14.85 8.08 10.23
C ALA A 124 13.78 7.64 9.22
N PRO A 125 12.50 8.04 9.39
CA PRO A 125 11.48 7.76 8.41
C PRO A 125 11.90 8.34 7.05
N PRO A 126 11.69 7.62 5.94
CA PRO A 126 11.98 8.16 4.62
C PRO A 126 11.19 9.46 4.43
N PRO A 127 11.78 10.47 3.75
CA PRO A 127 11.00 11.64 3.34
C PRO A 127 9.84 11.15 2.48
N ALA A 128 8.66 11.75 2.62
CA ALA A 128 7.51 11.38 1.80
C ALA A 128 7.91 11.41 0.32
N SER A 129 7.55 10.34 -0.41
CA SER A 129 8.04 10.14 -1.77
C SER A 129 7.62 11.32 -2.63
N ALA A 130 8.58 11.98 -3.27
CA ALA A 130 8.26 13.00 -4.27
C ALA A 130 7.32 12.38 -5.31
N PRO A 131 6.29 13.11 -5.79
CA PRO A 131 5.28 12.55 -6.66
C PRO A 131 5.95 11.89 -7.87
N SER A 132 5.86 10.55 -7.94
CA SER A 132 6.32 9.76 -9.08
C SER A 132 5.66 10.34 -10.32
N THR A 133 6.46 11.04 -11.12
CA THR A 133 6.03 11.58 -12.40
C THR A 133 6.08 10.41 -13.36
N ASP A 134 5.09 9.52 -13.25
CA ASP A 134 5.06 8.36 -14.12
C ASP A 134 4.78 8.87 -15.55
N SER A 135 5.85 8.77 -16.33
CA SER A 135 5.99 9.38 -17.63
C SER A 135 5.41 8.42 -18.64
N ALA A 136 4.30 8.84 -19.25
CA ALA A 136 4.01 8.66 -20.67
C ALA A 136 4.62 7.39 -21.31
N HIS A 137 3.92 6.26 -21.18
CA HIS A 137 4.08 5.14 -22.10
C HIS A 137 2.79 4.90 -22.88
N GLY A 138 2.66 5.63 -23.98
CA GLY A 138 1.51 5.53 -24.88
C GLY A 138 1.57 6.38 -26.14
N ALA A 139 2.75 6.84 -26.58
CA ALA A 139 2.91 7.43 -27.91
C ALA A 139 3.42 6.36 -28.88
N SER A 140 2.57 5.36 -29.17
CA SER A 140 2.82 4.50 -30.32
C SER A 140 2.44 5.26 -31.58
N SER A 141 3.48 5.67 -32.30
CA SER A 141 3.42 6.36 -33.58
C SER A 141 2.65 5.52 -34.60
N ASN A 142 1.50 6.01 -35.05
CA ASN A 142 0.80 5.42 -36.18
C ASN A 142 1.32 6.09 -37.46
N GLU A 143 2.29 5.46 -38.13
CA GLU A 143 2.78 5.86 -39.45
C GLU A 143 1.68 5.70 -40.52
N PRO A 144 1.48 6.69 -41.41
CA PRO A 144 0.55 6.55 -42.52
C PRO A 144 1.20 5.71 -43.63
N ARG A 145 0.63 4.53 -43.92
CA ARG A 145 0.95 3.76 -45.14
C ARG A 145 0.56 4.57 -46.38
N ARG A 146 1.55 5.12 -47.07
CA ARG A 146 1.46 5.54 -48.48
C ARG A 146 2.12 4.50 -49.39
N SER A 147 1.51 4.35 -50.56
CA SER A 147 1.97 3.60 -51.76
C SER A 147 1.61 2.11 -51.73
N GLY A 148 0.98 1.53 -52.75
CA GLY A 148 0.48 2.06 -54.01
C GLY A 148 0.00 0.88 -54.87
N GLU A 149 -1.04 1.10 -55.67
CA GLU A 149 -1.32 0.50 -56.98
C GLU A 149 -2.48 1.30 -57.62
#